data_AF-A0A7Y7P737-F1
#
_entry.id   AF-A0A7Y7P737-F1
#
_cell.length_a   1.000
_cell.length_b   1.000
_cell.length_c   1.000
_cell.angle_alpha   90.00
_cell.angle_beta   90.00
_cell.angle_gamma   90.00
#
_symmetry.space_group_name_H-M   'P 1'
#
loop_
_entity.id
_entity.type
_entity.pdbx_description
1 polymer ?
#
loop_
_entity_poly.entity_id
_entity_poly.type
_entity_poly.pdbx_seq_one_letter_code
_entity_poly.pdbx_strand_id
1 'polypeptide(L)'
;MKYIIICILFAAQTAFAQVGIGTMNPSSNSILDLTSPNKGLLLPRVNDTSSVSNPSAGLMIYDINTKSPAFHNGTRWNSLVSASALSGTYGDSITYSFFGPGSFGPGVYQLTSISYGGSNPGSPNNVNIQDVSFLKTQDINSTNFFKAMIMGAMNGGIEFKMYVPGQSNPYYSVKLSNWKVSSMTQNLSIGGRLYESISLNPQIIGFKDWTNNLSFSYNILTNVIGTY
;
A
#
# COMPACT_ATOMS: atom_id res chain seq x y z
N MET A 1 -63.13 -38.27 7.21
CA MET A 1 -62.03 -37.86 8.09
C MET A 1 -60.63 -38.23 7.58
N LYS A 2 -60.45 -39.38 6.90
CA LYS A 2 -59.14 -39.85 6.41
C LYS A 2 -58.45 -38.91 5.38
N TYR A 3 -59.22 -38.22 4.54
CA TYR A 3 -58.68 -37.31 3.51
C TYR A 3 -58.30 -35.91 4.04
N ILE A 4 -58.86 -35.49 5.18
CA ILE A 4 -58.60 -34.15 5.76
C ILE A 4 -57.19 -34.09 6.37
N ILE A 5 -56.72 -35.19 6.97
CA ILE A 5 -55.36 -35.30 7.54
C ILE A 5 -54.29 -35.18 6.44
N ILE A 6 -54.54 -35.75 5.25
CA ILE A 6 -53.61 -35.68 4.11
C ILE A 6 -53.48 -34.25 3.57
N CYS A 7 -54.57 -33.47 3.52
CA CYS A 7 -54.52 -32.07 3.09
C CYS A 7 -53.75 -31.18 4.07
N ILE A 8 -53.84 -31.45 5.38
CA ILE A 8 -53.11 -30.70 6.41
C ILE A 8 -51.60 -31.01 6.39
N LEU A 9 -51.21 -32.24 6.04
CA LEU A 9 -49.79 -32.63 5.91
C LEU A 9 -49.08 -31.97 4.71
N PHE A 10 -49.81 -31.66 3.63
CA PHE A 10 -49.26 -30.97 2.46
C PHE A 10 -49.22 -29.44 2.61
N ALA A 11 -50.09 -28.86 3.45
CA ALA A 11 -50.14 -27.41 3.68
C ALA A 11 -49.00 -26.88 4.57
N ALA A 12 -48.24 -27.76 5.24
CA ALA A 12 -47.25 -27.39 6.25
C ALA A 12 -45.79 -27.37 5.76
N GLN A 13 -45.51 -27.57 4.46
CA GLN A 13 -44.13 -27.61 3.96
C GLN A 13 -43.76 -26.35 3.15
N THR A 14 -43.31 -25.30 3.84
CA THR A 14 -42.47 -24.28 3.21
C THR A 14 -41.02 -24.72 3.30
N ALA A 15 -40.51 -25.38 2.25
CA ALA A 15 -39.08 -25.67 2.15
C ALA A 15 -38.34 -24.42 1.67
N PHE A 16 -37.51 -23.82 2.53
CA PHE A 16 -36.63 -22.73 2.13
C PHE A 16 -35.45 -23.30 1.31
N ALA A 17 -35.28 -22.84 0.07
CA ALA A 17 -34.28 -23.34 -0.88
C ALA A 17 -32.84 -22.80 -0.62
N GLN A 18 -32.49 -22.52 0.63
CA GLN A 18 -31.17 -22.02 1.01
C GLN A 18 -30.17 -23.17 1.15
N VAL A 19 -29.01 -23.03 0.51
CA VAL A 19 -27.94 -24.03 0.53
C VAL A 19 -26.97 -23.66 1.64
N GLY A 20 -26.98 -24.40 2.74
CA GLY A 20 -25.93 -24.34 3.76
C GLY A 20 -24.88 -25.41 3.51
N ILE A 21 -23.60 -25.04 3.41
CA ILE A 21 -22.48 -26.00 3.42
C ILE A 21 -21.66 -25.77 4.70
N GLY A 22 -21.64 -26.77 5.57
CA GLY A 22 -20.96 -26.71 6.85
C GLY A 22 -21.69 -25.92 7.94
N THR A 23 -22.95 -25.53 7.71
CA THR A 23 -23.87 -24.97 8.70
C THR A 23 -25.25 -25.61 8.58
N MET A 24 -25.91 -25.85 9.71
CA MET A 24 -27.31 -26.30 9.75
C MET A 24 -28.31 -25.13 9.76
N ASN A 25 -27.82 -23.93 10.07
CA ASN A 25 -28.62 -22.70 10.18
C ASN A 25 -28.03 -21.64 9.25
N PRO A 26 -28.15 -21.79 7.92
CA PRO A 26 -27.68 -20.78 6.99
C PRO A 26 -28.41 -19.45 7.23
N SER A 27 -27.72 -18.34 6.99
CA SER A 27 -28.28 -16.99 7.11
C SER A 27 -29.52 -16.83 6.24
N SER A 28 -30.59 -16.27 6.80
CA SER A 28 -31.85 -16.00 6.07
C SER A 28 -31.70 -14.99 4.93
N ASN A 29 -30.59 -14.24 4.91
CA ASN A 29 -30.25 -13.29 3.85
C ASN A 29 -29.33 -13.92 2.78
N SER A 30 -29.18 -15.24 2.75
CA SER A 30 -28.27 -15.94 1.83
C SER A 30 -28.97 -17.07 1.09
N ILE A 31 -28.68 -17.19 -0.21
CA ILE A 31 -29.06 -18.38 -1.00
C ILE A 31 -28.01 -19.48 -0.81
N LEU A 32 -26.74 -19.10 -0.54
CA LEU A 32 -25.64 -19.99 -0.23
C LEU A 32 -24.88 -19.46 0.99
N ASP A 33 -24.77 -20.26 2.05
CA ASP A 33 -23.98 -19.99 3.25
C ASP A 33 -22.89 -21.05 3.41
N LEU A 34 -21.64 -20.62 3.52
CA LEU A 34 -20.48 -21.50 3.62
C LEU A 34 -19.79 -21.28 4.98
N THR A 35 -19.81 -22.29 5.83
CA THR A 35 -19.11 -22.27 7.13
C THR A 35 -18.05 -23.36 7.17
N SER A 36 -16.80 -23.00 7.43
CA SER A 36 -15.71 -23.95 7.65
C SER A 36 -14.67 -23.35 8.58
N PRO A 37 -14.09 -24.16 9.51
CA PRO A 37 -13.02 -23.66 10.38
C PRO A 37 -11.70 -23.43 9.64
N ASN A 38 -11.50 -24.05 8.47
CA ASN A 38 -10.20 -24.08 7.79
C ASN A 38 -10.27 -24.21 6.25
N LYS A 39 -11.44 -24.07 5.63
CA LYS A 39 -11.60 -24.06 4.17
C LYS A 39 -12.19 -22.74 3.69
N GLY A 40 -11.92 -22.38 2.45
CA GLY A 40 -12.47 -21.17 1.80
C GLY A 40 -13.19 -21.49 0.49
N LEU A 41 -13.75 -20.45 -0.13
CA LEU A 41 -14.33 -20.51 -1.46
C LEU A 41 -13.25 -20.26 -2.52
N LEU A 42 -13.05 -21.22 -3.42
CA LEU A 42 -12.22 -21.01 -4.61
C LEU A 42 -13.10 -20.49 -5.75
N LEU A 43 -12.90 -19.23 -6.14
CA LEU A 43 -13.61 -18.61 -7.26
C LEU A 43 -13.14 -19.20 -8.61
N PRO A 44 -13.98 -19.18 -9.66
CA PRO A 44 -13.55 -19.51 -11.02
C PRO A 44 -12.34 -18.67 -11.43
N ARG A 45 -11.27 -19.33 -11.87
CA ARG A 45 -10.01 -18.68 -12.27
C ARG A 45 -9.99 -18.47 -13.78
N VAL A 46 -9.77 -17.23 -14.22
CA VAL A 46 -9.66 -16.87 -15.63
C VAL A 46 -8.36 -16.11 -15.87
N ASN A 47 -7.80 -16.17 -17.07
CA ASN A 47 -6.53 -15.50 -17.38
C ASN A 47 -6.65 -13.98 -17.14
N ASP A 48 -7.72 -13.38 -17.66
CA ASP A 48 -8.07 -11.99 -17.40
C ASP A 48 -9.59 -11.77 -17.55
N THR A 49 -10.06 -10.62 -17.07
CA THR A 49 -11.47 -10.22 -17.15
C THR A 49 -12.09 -10.21 -18.56
N SER A 50 -11.30 -10.05 -19.64
CA SER A 50 -11.81 -10.08 -21.03
C SER A 50 -12.13 -11.50 -21.52
N SER A 51 -11.65 -12.53 -20.82
CA SER A 51 -11.97 -13.94 -21.11
C SER A 51 -13.44 -14.29 -20.81
N VAL A 52 -14.17 -13.42 -20.10
CA VAL A 52 -15.58 -13.61 -19.75
C VAL A 52 -16.44 -12.77 -20.69
N SER A 53 -17.11 -13.41 -21.65
CA SER A 53 -18.06 -12.73 -22.53
C SER A 53 -19.42 -12.51 -21.83
N ASN A 54 -20.00 -11.33 -22.03
CA ASN A 54 -21.31 -10.93 -21.47
C ASN A 54 -21.46 -11.16 -19.95
N PRO A 55 -20.57 -10.60 -19.10
CA PRO A 55 -20.64 -10.81 -17.66
C PRO A 55 -21.90 -10.21 -17.04
N SER A 56 -22.61 -10.99 -16.22
CA SER A 56 -23.76 -10.52 -15.46
C SER A 56 -23.35 -9.63 -14.28
N ALA A 57 -24.20 -8.70 -13.87
CA ALA A 57 -23.99 -7.92 -12.65
C ALA A 57 -23.93 -8.85 -11.42
N GLY A 58 -22.96 -8.62 -10.53
CA GLY A 58 -22.69 -9.45 -9.35
C GLY A 58 -21.82 -10.68 -9.62
N LEU A 59 -21.42 -10.96 -10.86
CA LEU A 59 -20.51 -12.07 -11.16
C LEU A 59 -19.14 -11.85 -10.52
N MET A 60 -18.60 -12.89 -9.86
CA MET A 60 -17.28 -12.86 -9.21
C MET A 60 -16.34 -13.91 -9.82
N ILE A 61 -15.09 -13.53 -10.03
CA ILE A 61 -14.02 -14.39 -10.58
C ILE A 61 -12.70 -14.11 -9.84
N TYR A 62 -11.72 -14.99 -10.05
CA TYR A 62 -10.32 -14.72 -9.75
C TYR A 62 -9.55 -14.49 -11.05
N ASP A 63 -9.05 -13.29 -11.25
CA ASP A 63 -8.23 -12.91 -12.41
C ASP A 63 -6.76 -13.30 -12.14
N ILE A 64 -6.23 -14.22 -12.95
CA ILE A 64 -4.89 -14.79 -12.75
C ILE A 64 -3.80 -13.75 -13.05
N ASN A 65 -3.98 -12.91 -14.06
CA ASN A 65 -3.00 -11.90 -14.45
C ASN A 65 -2.80 -10.85 -13.36
N THR A 66 -3.90 -10.37 -12.78
CA THR A 66 -3.88 -9.38 -11.68
C THR A 66 -3.75 -10.02 -10.30
N LYS A 67 -3.83 -11.35 -10.21
CA LYS A 67 -3.78 -12.13 -8.96
C LYS A 67 -4.80 -11.62 -7.94
N SER A 68 -5.99 -11.27 -8.41
CA SER A 68 -7.00 -10.57 -7.61
C SER A 68 -8.40 -11.12 -7.85
N PRO A 69 -9.24 -11.25 -6.80
CA PRO A 69 -10.68 -11.38 -6.97
C PRO A 69 -11.27 -10.12 -7.63
N ALA A 70 -12.14 -10.32 -8.61
CA ALA A 70 -12.86 -9.25 -9.30
C ALA A 70 -14.35 -9.52 -9.33
N PHE A 71 -15.16 -8.47 -9.28
CA PHE A 71 -16.62 -8.55 -9.48
C PHE A 71 -17.09 -7.60 -10.58
N HIS A 72 -18.08 -8.03 -11.34
CA HIS A 72 -18.70 -7.22 -12.39
C HIS A 72 -19.88 -6.45 -11.81
N ASN A 73 -19.91 -5.12 -11.93
CA ASN A 73 -21.02 -4.30 -11.40
C ASN A 73 -22.16 -4.08 -12.40
N GLY A 74 -22.17 -4.82 -13.52
CA GLY A 74 -23.11 -4.65 -14.63
C GLY A 74 -22.61 -3.72 -15.74
N THR A 75 -21.55 -2.95 -15.51
CA THR A 75 -20.94 -2.06 -16.52
C THR A 75 -19.45 -2.31 -16.71
N ARG A 76 -18.72 -2.63 -15.63
CA ARG A 76 -17.29 -2.90 -15.65
C ARG A 76 -16.89 -3.89 -14.56
N TRP A 77 -15.71 -4.47 -14.73
CA TRP A 77 -15.02 -5.23 -13.70
C TRP A 77 -14.40 -4.29 -12.65
N ASN A 78 -14.54 -4.66 -11.38
CA ASN A 78 -13.93 -3.97 -10.26
C ASN A 78 -13.10 -5.00 -9.47
N SER A 79 -11.83 -4.67 -9.21
CA SER A 79 -10.99 -5.45 -8.31
C SER A 79 -11.46 -5.28 -6.87
N LEU A 80 -11.57 -6.38 -6.13
CA LEU A 80 -11.90 -6.40 -4.70
C LEU A 80 -10.67 -6.17 -3.83
N VAL A 81 -9.48 -6.33 -4.41
CA VAL A 81 -8.27 -5.77 -3.82
C VAL A 81 -8.33 -4.28 -4.10
N SER A 82 -8.35 -3.47 -3.04
CA SER A 82 -8.09 -2.04 -3.16
C SER A 82 -6.80 -1.88 -3.95
N ALA A 83 -6.90 -1.33 -5.16
CA ALA A 83 -5.81 -0.53 -5.66
C ALA A 83 -5.69 0.61 -4.64
N SER A 84 -4.86 0.42 -3.61
CA SER A 84 -4.21 1.55 -2.97
C SER A 84 -3.63 2.33 -4.14
N ALA A 85 -4.24 3.47 -4.43
CA ALA A 85 -4.01 4.23 -5.64
C ALA A 85 -2.55 4.62 -5.72
N LEU A 86 -1.69 3.78 -6.31
CA LEU A 86 -0.23 4.01 -6.40
C LEU A 86 0.39 4.61 -5.12
N SER A 87 -0.15 4.28 -3.96
CA SER A 87 0.43 4.55 -2.66
C SER A 87 0.86 3.18 -2.19
N GLY A 88 2.04 2.76 -2.64
CA GLY A 88 2.52 1.39 -2.57
C GLY A 88 2.09 0.69 -1.28
N THR A 89 1.15 -0.25 -1.39
CA THR A 89 1.02 -1.29 -0.36
C THR A 89 2.16 -2.26 -0.62
N TYR A 90 3.32 -1.86 -0.15
CA TYR A 90 4.50 -2.65 -0.16
C TYR A 90 4.72 -3.12 1.27
N GLY A 91 4.83 -4.43 1.47
CA GLY A 91 5.50 -4.98 2.67
C GLY A 91 7.00 -4.65 2.68
N ASP A 92 7.40 -3.58 1.99
CA ASP A 92 8.76 -3.17 1.78
C ASP A 92 9.16 -2.37 2.99
N SER A 93 10.23 -2.83 3.60
CA SER A 93 10.82 -2.16 4.72
C SER A 93 11.84 -1.16 4.20
N ILE A 94 11.68 0.13 4.50
CA ILE A 94 12.71 1.12 4.14
C ILE A 94 13.78 1.11 5.20
N THR A 95 15.01 0.82 4.79
CA THR A 95 16.18 1.03 5.66
C THR A 95 16.84 2.34 5.25
N TYR A 96 17.18 3.18 6.22
CA TYR A 96 18.08 4.30 5.95
C TYR A 96 19.47 4.12 6.53
N SER A 97 20.47 4.53 5.76
CA SER A 97 21.87 4.65 6.17
C SER A 97 22.30 6.11 6.09
N PHE A 98 23.01 6.57 7.12
CA PHE A 98 23.51 7.94 7.24
C PHE A 98 25.01 8.02 6.94
N PHE A 99 25.42 9.10 6.28
CA PHE A 99 26.82 9.44 6.03
C PHE A 99 27.08 10.90 6.46
N GLY A 100 27.72 11.14 7.60
CA GLY A 100 28.03 12.50 8.09
C GLY A 100 28.19 12.61 9.62
N PRO A 101 28.44 13.81 10.18
CA PRO A 101 28.56 13.99 11.63
C PRO A 101 27.18 14.01 12.31
N GLY A 102 26.88 12.93 13.04
CA GLY A 102 25.65 12.70 13.80
C GLY A 102 25.34 11.21 13.87
N SER A 103 25.21 10.61 15.07
CA SER A 103 24.97 9.17 15.22
C SER A 103 23.48 8.82 15.08
N PHE A 104 22.99 8.73 13.84
CA PHE A 104 21.76 8.00 13.54
C PHE A 104 22.07 6.50 13.45
N GLY A 105 21.32 5.66 14.16
CA GLY A 105 21.45 4.20 14.03
C GLY A 105 20.78 3.69 12.74
N PRO A 106 21.25 2.60 12.12
CA PRO A 106 20.50 1.97 11.04
C PRO A 106 19.14 1.53 11.58
N GLY A 107 18.08 1.70 10.79
CA GLY A 107 16.76 1.26 11.19
C GLY A 107 15.87 0.93 10.00
N VAL A 108 14.96 -0.01 10.24
CA VAL A 108 14.08 -0.63 9.25
C VAL A 108 12.65 -0.19 9.56
N TYR A 109 12.02 0.55 8.66
CA TYR A 109 10.72 1.17 8.91
C TYR A 109 9.75 0.94 7.77
N GLN A 110 8.52 0.59 8.11
CA GLN A 110 7.44 0.59 7.13
C GLN A 110 7.03 2.03 6.86
N LEU A 111 7.12 2.43 5.59
CA LEU A 111 6.73 3.74 5.16
C LEU A 111 5.31 3.72 4.60
N THR A 112 4.48 4.66 5.04
CA THR A 112 3.10 4.77 4.59
C THR A 112 2.96 5.61 3.32
N SER A 113 3.89 6.56 3.08
CA SER A 113 3.95 7.38 1.86
C SER A 113 5.27 8.14 1.73
N ILE A 114 5.84 8.26 0.53
CA ILE A 114 6.83 9.29 0.15
C ILE A 114 6.09 10.32 -0.71
N SER A 115 6.20 11.61 -0.37
CA SER A 115 5.68 12.68 -1.22
C SER A 115 6.77 13.70 -1.54
N TYR A 116 6.84 14.07 -2.82
CA TYR A 116 7.67 15.16 -3.31
C TYR A 116 6.78 16.40 -3.37
N GLY A 117 7.08 17.42 -2.57
CA GLY A 117 6.36 18.69 -2.59
C GLY A 117 6.58 19.41 -3.91
N GLY A 118 5.78 19.09 -4.93
CA GLY A 118 5.78 19.76 -6.22
C GLY A 118 4.68 20.82 -6.25
N SER A 119 5.05 22.09 -6.38
CA SER A 119 4.12 23.15 -6.74
C SER A 119 4.09 23.36 -8.24
N ASN A 120 2.87 23.26 -8.79
CA ASN A 120 2.33 23.82 -10.03
C ASN A 120 2.30 22.92 -11.30
N PRO A 121 1.14 22.32 -11.64
CA PRO A 121 0.91 21.60 -12.91
C PRO A 121 0.87 22.50 -14.17
N GLY A 122 1.19 23.80 -14.05
CA GLY A 122 1.11 24.79 -15.14
C GLY A 122 2.41 25.13 -15.87
N SER A 123 3.57 24.57 -15.52
CA SER A 123 4.83 24.82 -16.24
C SER A 123 5.59 23.51 -16.46
N PRO A 124 5.57 22.94 -17.68
CA PRO A 124 6.27 21.69 -18.01
C PRO A 124 7.78 21.73 -17.79
N ASN A 125 8.36 22.92 -17.58
CA ASN A 125 9.79 23.15 -17.58
C ASN A 125 10.37 23.52 -16.19
N ASN A 126 9.54 23.61 -15.13
CA ASN A 126 10.00 24.01 -13.79
C ASN A 126 9.39 23.10 -12.70
N VAL A 127 9.84 21.85 -12.64
CA VAL A 127 9.56 20.97 -11.48
C VAL A 127 10.48 21.38 -10.34
N ASN A 128 10.00 22.24 -9.45
CA ASN A 128 10.71 22.56 -8.21
C ASN A 128 10.38 21.48 -7.17
N ILE A 129 11.33 20.60 -6.87
CA ILE A 129 11.22 19.67 -5.74
C ILE A 129 11.62 20.45 -4.49
N GLN A 130 10.63 20.85 -3.68
CA GLN A 130 10.88 21.63 -2.48
C GLN A 130 11.26 20.74 -1.30
N ASP A 131 10.50 19.68 -1.04
CA ASP A 131 10.71 18.79 0.09
C ASP A 131 10.45 17.33 -0.29
N VAL A 132 11.16 16.43 0.38
CA VAL A 132 10.89 14.98 0.40
C VAL A 132 10.35 14.65 1.79
N SER A 133 9.09 14.27 1.86
CA SER A 133 8.41 13.95 3.12
C SER A 133 8.17 12.45 3.27
N PHE A 134 8.28 11.97 4.51
CA PHE A 134 8.08 10.57 4.85
C PHE A 134 7.40 10.44 6.23
N LEU A 135 6.57 9.41 6.39
CA LEU A 135 5.84 9.09 7.63
C LEU A 135 6.41 7.80 8.25
N LYS A 136 6.83 7.86 9.51
CA LYS A 136 7.31 6.69 10.27
C LYS A 136 6.72 6.63 11.68
N THR A 137 6.82 5.47 12.33
CA THR A 137 6.60 5.38 13.79
C THR A 137 7.80 5.98 14.51
N GLN A 138 7.58 6.60 15.68
CA GLN A 138 8.67 7.09 16.50
C GLN A 138 9.63 5.95 16.88
N ASP A 139 10.92 6.24 16.80
CA ASP A 139 12.04 5.36 17.10
C ASP A 139 13.23 6.15 17.71
N ILE A 140 14.37 5.47 17.88
CA ILE A 140 15.59 6.07 18.43
C ILE A 140 16.13 7.27 17.63
N ASN A 141 15.92 7.28 16.31
CA ASN A 141 16.40 8.31 15.39
C ASN A 141 15.50 9.55 15.36
N SER A 142 14.28 9.47 15.89
CA SER A 142 13.36 10.62 16.03
C SER A 142 14.02 11.79 16.76
N THR A 143 14.80 11.50 17.81
CA THR A 143 15.53 12.52 18.57
C THR A 143 16.63 13.19 17.74
N ASN A 144 17.23 12.45 16.81
CA ASN A 144 18.25 12.98 15.92
C ASN A 144 17.63 13.84 14.81
N PHE A 145 16.44 13.48 14.29
CA PHE A 145 15.68 14.37 13.39
C PHE A 145 15.25 15.65 14.08
N PHE A 146 14.80 15.58 15.34
CA PHE A 146 14.45 16.75 16.12
C PHE A 146 15.66 17.68 16.36
N LYS A 147 16.83 17.10 16.69
CA LYS A 147 18.09 17.86 16.78
C LYS A 147 18.45 18.50 15.45
N ALA A 148 18.39 17.76 14.34
CA ALA A 148 18.67 18.27 13.01
C ALA A 148 17.73 19.43 12.62
N MET A 149 16.46 19.37 13.02
CA MET A 149 15.50 20.45 12.84
C MET A 149 15.87 21.71 13.62
N ILE A 150 16.19 21.57 14.92
CA ILE A 150 16.56 22.70 15.79
C ILE A 150 17.88 23.33 15.33
N MET A 151 18.84 22.51 14.94
CA MET A 151 20.16 22.98 14.49
C MET A 151 20.06 23.73 13.15
N GLY A 152 19.05 23.46 12.33
CA GLY A 152 18.83 24.12 11.03
C GLY A 152 19.98 23.94 10.01
N ALA A 153 20.96 23.11 10.34
CA ALA A 153 22.17 22.91 9.55
C ALA A 153 21.95 21.86 8.45
N MET A 154 22.75 21.95 7.38
CA MET A 154 22.81 20.88 6.38
C MET A 154 23.46 19.64 7.01
N ASN A 155 22.77 18.52 6.88
CA ASN A 155 23.25 17.19 7.26
C ASN A 155 23.80 16.51 6.01
N GLY A 156 24.60 15.45 6.19
CA GLY A 156 25.26 14.76 5.09
C GLY A 156 24.29 13.99 4.17
N GLY A 157 24.51 12.69 4.01
CA GLY A 157 23.68 11.82 3.18
C GLY A 157 22.67 11.02 4.00
N ILE A 158 21.41 10.96 3.56
CA ILE A 158 20.45 9.93 3.98
C ILE A 158 19.97 9.15 2.76
N GLU A 159 20.03 7.84 2.79
CA GLU A 159 19.61 6.98 1.69
C GLU A 159 18.45 6.09 2.13
N PHE A 160 17.30 6.21 1.47
CA PHE A 160 16.14 5.34 1.64
C PHE A 160 16.23 4.17 0.68
N LYS A 161 16.35 2.95 1.20
CA LYS A 161 16.43 1.72 0.40
C LYS A 161 15.12 0.97 0.46
N MET A 162 14.55 0.64 -0.71
CA MET A 162 13.33 -0.16 -0.83
C MET A 162 13.67 -1.62 -1.13
N TYR A 163 13.01 -2.53 -0.43
CA TYR A 163 13.27 -3.98 -0.46
C TYR A 163 12.01 -4.74 -0.77
N VAL A 164 12.09 -5.72 -1.65
CA VAL A 164 11.00 -6.70 -1.79
C VAL A 164 10.87 -7.47 -0.47
N PRO A 165 9.64 -7.78 0.01
CA PRO A 165 9.48 -8.44 1.30
C PRO A 165 10.25 -9.76 1.35
N GLY A 166 11.08 -9.93 2.38
CA GLY A 166 11.92 -11.12 2.56
C GLY A 166 13.22 -11.15 1.76
N GLN A 167 13.56 -10.11 0.99
CA GLN A 167 14.84 -9.98 0.29
C GLN A 167 15.84 -9.12 1.09
N SER A 168 17.12 -9.48 1.05
CA SER A 168 18.22 -8.74 1.69
C SER A 168 18.78 -7.61 0.82
N ASN A 169 18.46 -7.62 -0.48
CA ASN A 169 18.97 -6.65 -1.43
C ASN A 169 17.86 -5.67 -1.79
N PRO A 170 18.15 -4.34 -1.77
CA PRO A 170 17.17 -3.39 -2.24
C PRO A 170 16.98 -3.54 -3.75
N TYR A 171 15.78 -3.24 -4.24
CA TYR A 171 15.53 -3.12 -5.68
C TYR A 171 15.69 -1.67 -6.15
N TYR A 172 15.51 -0.70 -5.25
CA TYR A 172 15.68 0.72 -5.54
C TYR A 172 16.13 1.50 -4.30
N SER A 173 16.82 2.64 -4.49
CA SER A 173 17.05 3.60 -3.41
C SER A 173 17.02 5.06 -3.86
N VAL A 174 16.64 5.92 -2.91
CA VAL A 174 16.65 7.38 -3.02
C VAL A 174 17.65 7.93 -2.02
N LYS A 175 18.65 8.68 -2.47
CA LYS A 175 19.64 9.33 -1.60
C LYS A 175 19.43 10.83 -1.60
N LEU A 176 19.26 11.41 -0.43
CA LEU A 176 19.23 12.85 -0.22
C LEU A 176 20.58 13.27 0.34
N SER A 177 21.24 14.22 -0.33
CA SER A 177 22.52 14.76 0.14
C SER A 177 22.39 16.25 0.46
N ASN A 178 23.12 16.68 1.48
CA ASN A 178 23.11 18.05 2.00
C ASN A 178 21.68 18.50 2.32
N TRP A 179 21.00 17.72 3.17
CA TRP A 179 19.60 17.94 3.49
C TRP A 179 19.43 18.62 4.85
N LYS A 180 18.34 19.36 5.01
CA LYS A 180 17.88 19.89 6.30
C LYS A 180 16.45 19.43 6.58
N VAL A 181 16.07 19.33 7.85
CA VAL A 181 14.67 19.08 8.21
C VAL A 181 13.90 20.39 8.02
N SER A 182 12.93 20.41 7.12
CA SER A 182 12.07 21.57 6.86
C SER A 182 10.83 21.59 7.75
N SER A 183 10.29 20.42 8.09
CA SER A 183 9.19 20.30 9.05
C SER A 183 9.18 18.92 9.73
N MET A 184 8.71 18.86 10.96
CA MET A 184 8.44 17.62 11.68
C MET A 184 7.12 17.76 12.46
N THR A 185 6.21 16.79 12.31
CA THR A 185 4.93 16.74 13.04
C THR A 185 4.76 15.38 13.70
N GLN A 186 4.30 15.35 14.95
CA GLN A 186 3.94 14.12 15.66
C GLN A 186 2.43 13.94 15.69
N ASN A 187 1.97 12.71 15.47
CA ASN A 187 0.57 12.33 15.44
C ASN A 187 0.35 11.13 16.37
N LEU A 188 -0.77 11.12 17.09
CA LEU A 188 -1.18 9.98 17.90
C LEU A 188 -2.19 9.15 17.11
N SER A 189 -1.96 7.84 16.98
CA SER A 189 -2.95 6.95 16.37
C SER A 189 -3.99 6.46 17.37
N ILE A 190 -5.11 5.97 16.83
CA ILE A 190 -6.22 5.33 17.59
C ILE A 190 -5.75 4.06 18.35
N GLY A 191 -4.51 3.60 18.13
CA GLY A 191 -3.88 2.50 18.87
C GLY A 191 -2.76 2.91 19.84
N GLY A 192 -2.66 4.19 20.21
CA GLY A 192 -1.67 4.68 21.19
C GLY A 192 -0.23 4.70 20.69
N ARG A 193 -0.01 4.61 19.37
CA ARG A 193 1.33 4.70 18.77
C ARG A 193 1.57 6.12 18.28
N LEU A 194 2.78 6.63 18.53
CA LEU A 194 3.24 7.92 18.01
C LEU A 194 3.82 7.73 16.61
N TYR A 195 3.22 8.43 15.65
CA TYR A 195 3.71 8.56 14.29
C TYR A 195 4.33 9.93 14.10
N GLU A 196 5.31 10.03 13.22
CA GLU A 196 5.94 11.28 12.87
C GLU A 196 6.08 11.45 11.36
N SER A 197 5.65 12.60 10.89
CA SER A 197 5.86 13.06 9.53
C SER A 197 7.08 13.98 9.54
N ILE A 198 8.08 13.65 8.71
CA ILE A 198 9.33 14.40 8.58
C ILE A 198 9.46 14.83 7.12
N SER A 199 9.69 16.12 6.90
CA SER A 199 10.00 16.69 5.60
C SER A 199 11.46 17.12 5.57
N LEU A 200 12.16 16.73 4.51
CA LEU A 200 13.55 17.06 4.29
C LEU A 200 13.67 17.92 3.02
N ASN A 201 14.44 19.00 3.11
CA ASN A 201 14.84 19.83 1.99
C ASN A 201 16.27 19.45 1.59
N PRO A 202 16.48 18.64 0.52
CA PRO A 202 17.79 18.28 0.01
C PRO A 202 18.36 19.31 -0.96
N GLN A 203 19.69 19.33 -1.16
CA GLN A 203 20.29 20.00 -2.33
C GLN A 203 20.45 19.04 -3.51
N ILE A 204 20.69 17.75 -3.23
CA ILE A 204 20.91 16.73 -4.25
C ILE A 204 20.01 15.54 -3.96
N ILE A 205 19.31 15.07 -5.00
CA ILE A 205 18.51 13.84 -4.96
C ILE A 205 19.16 12.84 -5.90
N GLY A 206 19.62 11.72 -5.35
CA GLY A 206 20.13 10.57 -6.06
C GLY A 206 19.08 9.48 -6.16
N PHE A 207 19.08 8.76 -7.27
CA PHE A 207 18.28 7.57 -7.50
C PHE A 207 19.15 6.41 -7.98
N LYS A 208 18.96 5.22 -7.40
CA LYS A 208 19.66 3.99 -7.77
C LYS A 208 18.66 2.85 -7.99
N ASP A 209 18.65 2.33 -9.21
CA ASP A 209 18.08 1.03 -9.52
C ASP A 209 19.15 -0.04 -9.28
N TRP A 210 18.92 -0.90 -8.30
CA TRP A 210 19.84 -1.95 -7.92
C TRP A 210 19.70 -3.19 -8.80
N THR A 211 18.55 -3.38 -9.45
CA THR A 211 18.27 -4.50 -10.35
C THR A 211 18.97 -4.32 -11.70
N ASN A 212 18.88 -3.11 -12.28
CA ASN A 212 19.47 -2.80 -13.58
C ASN A 212 20.83 -2.08 -13.47
N ASN A 213 21.31 -1.85 -12.24
CA ASN A 213 22.53 -1.09 -11.93
C ASN A 213 22.55 0.34 -12.50
N LEU A 214 21.39 0.91 -12.82
CA LEU A 214 21.26 2.27 -13.33
C LEU A 214 21.19 3.27 -12.18
N SER A 215 21.79 4.44 -12.36
CA SER A 215 21.79 5.46 -11.31
C SER A 215 22.01 6.85 -11.86
N PHE A 216 21.36 7.84 -11.25
CA PHE A 216 21.58 9.24 -11.55
C PHE A 216 21.38 10.09 -10.30
N SER A 217 21.90 11.30 -10.32
CA SER A 217 21.57 12.33 -9.33
C SER A 217 21.12 13.61 -10.00
N TYR A 218 20.41 14.43 -9.25
CA TYR A 218 19.95 15.73 -9.67
C TYR A 218 20.27 16.76 -8.59
N ASN A 219 21.04 17.78 -8.94
CA ASN A 219 21.34 18.90 -8.07
C ASN A 219 20.30 20.01 -8.29
N ILE A 220 19.50 20.28 -7.27
CA ILE A 220 18.37 21.22 -7.31
C ILE A 220 18.86 22.68 -7.38
N LEU A 221 20.05 22.97 -6.86
CA LEU A 221 20.61 24.33 -6.90
C LEU A 221 21.17 24.68 -8.27
N THR A 222 21.77 23.71 -8.95
CA THR A 222 22.45 23.95 -10.24
C THR A 222 21.65 23.45 -11.45
N ASN A 223 20.55 22.72 -11.22
CA ASN A 223 19.76 22.06 -12.26
C ASN A 223 20.57 21.09 -13.14
N VAL A 224 21.61 20.46 -12.56
CA VAL A 224 22.51 19.54 -13.27
C VAL A 224 22.19 18.09 -12.91
N ILE A 225 22.14 17.22 -13.93
CA ILE A 225 22.11 15.76 -13.75
C ILE A 225 23.55 15.27 -13.57
N GLY A 226 23.79 14.50 -12.52
CA GLY A 226 25.09 13.94 -12.17
C GLY A 226 25.05 12.43 -11.92
N THR A 227 26.16 11.91 -11.43
CA THR A 227 26.29 10.53 -10.97
C THR A 227 25.78 10.39 -9.53
N TYR A 228 25.22 9.22 -9.20
CA TYR A 228 24.70 8.86 -7.88
C TYR A 228 25.78 8.73 -6.79
#